data_AF-A0ABD6A5Q6-F1
#
_entry.id   AF-A0ABD6A5Q6-F1
#
_cell.length_a   1.000
_cell.length_b   1.000
_cell.length_c   1.000
_cell.angle_alpha   90.00
_cell.angle_beta   90.00
_cell.angle_gamma   90.00
#
_symmetry.space_group_name_H-M   'P 1'
#
loop_
_entity.id
_entity.type
_entity.pdbx_description
1 polymer ?
#
loop_
_entity_poly.entity_id
_entity_poly.type
_entity_poly.pdbx_seq_one_letter_code
_entity_poly.pdbx_strand_id
1 'polypeptide(L)'
;MDDVTRGLLANHRRRYVLSYLDDRSGEAVSVADLASQVVARELVMGPTPVDPESVEVTLTHVHLPRLDDAGVIEYDRDADTVRRQRPEDQEVVLEDSTVRVPQEGSSA
;
A
#
# COMPACT_ATOMS: atom_id res chain seq x y z
N MET A 1 9.51 13.61 -11.71
CA MET A 1 9.88 12.19 -11.91
C MET A 1 10.82 11.83 -10.79
N ASP A 2 10.22 11.60 -9.63
CA ASP A 2 10.71 12.11 -8.36
C ASP A 2 11.60 11.10 -7.64
N ASP A 3 12.62 11.61 -6.95
CA ASP A 3 13.61 10.84 -6.20
C ASP A 3 12.96 9.93 -5.13
N VAL A 4 11.79 10.33 -4.63
CA VAL A 4 10.93 9.57 -3.71
C VAL A 4 10.42 8.28 -4.33
N THR A 5 9.93 8.31 -5.57
CA THR A 5 9.47 7.10 -6.30
C THR A 5 10.64 6.15 -6.56
N ARG A 6 11.82 6.69 -6.88
CA ARG A 6 13.05 5.90 -7.04
C ARG A 6 13.49 5.26 -5.72
N GLY A 7 13.42 5.99 -4.61
CA GLY A 7 13.67 5.47 -3.26
C GLY A 7 12.65 4.41 -2.83
N LEU A 8 11.41 4.52 -3.27
CA LEU A 8 10.35 3.52 -3.05
C LEU A 8 10.64 2.21 -3.81
N LEU A 9 11.08 2.29 -5.06
CA LEU A 9 11.36 1.12 -5.89
C LEU A 9 12.75 0.50 -5.68
N ALA A 10 13.59 1.09 -4.84
CA ALA A 10 14.94 0.58 -4.54
C ALA A 10 14.92 -0.75 -3.78
N ASN A 11 13.82 -1.08 -3.09
CA ASN A 11 13.70 -2.32 -2.34
C ASN A 11 13.08 -3.43 -3.21
N HIS A 12 13.77 -4.59 -3.27
CA HIS A 12 13.35 -5.73 -4.08
C HIS A 12 11.97 -6.29 -3.69
N ARG A 13 11.61 -6.29 -2.39
CA ARG A 13 10.29 -6.73 -1.93
C ARG A 13 9.20 -5.81 -2.43
N ARG A 14 9.35 -4.48 -2.30
CA ARG A 14 8.36 -3.51 -2.80
C ARG A 14 8.14 -3.64 -4.31
N ARG A 15 9.20 -3.85 -5.09
CA ARG A 15 9.09 -4.09 -6.54
C ARG A 15 8.34 -5.38 -6.84
N TYR A 16 8.64 -6.45 -6.11
CA TYR A 16 7.96 -7.72 -6.30
C TYR A 16 6.49 -7.64 -5.91
N VAL A 17 6.15 -7.02 -4.78
CA VAL A 17 4.77 -6.80 -4.34
C VAL A 17 3.97 -6.08 -5.42
N LEU A 18 4.49 -4.98 -5.97
CA LEU A 18 3.80 -4.25 -7.04
C LEU A 18 3.61 -5.10 -8.30
N SER A 19 4.66 -5.79 -8.74
CA SER A 19 4.57 -6.68 -9.90
C SER A 19 3.58 -7.82 -9.69
N TYR A 20 3.52 -8.38 -8.49
CA TYR A 20 2.60 -9.47 -8.16
C TYR A 20 1.15 -8.99 -8.14
N LEU A 21 0.90 -7.79 -7.64
CA LEU A 21 -0.44 -7.20 -7.61
C LEU A 21 -0.90 -6.68 -8.98
N ASP A 22 0.02 -6.22 -9.83
CA ASP A 22 -0.30 -5.82 -11.22
C ASP A 22 -0.89 -6.99 -12.02
N ASP A 23 -0.39 -8.22 -11.80
CA ASP A 23 -0.89 -9.44 -12.46
C ASP A 23 -2.30 -9.84 -11.99
N ARG A 24 -2.78 -9.30 -10.86
CA ARG A 24 -4.07 -9.64 -10.24
C ARG A 24 -5.22 -8.73 -10.65
N SER A 25 -5.00 -7.80 -11.58
CA SER A 25 -6.06 -6.96 -12.18
C SER A 25 -6.95 -6.23 -11.16
N GLY A 26 -6.38 -5.84 -10.01
CA GLY A 26 -7.09 -5.13 -8.94
C GLY A 26 -7.81 -6.01 -7.91
N GLU A 27 -7.68 -7.34 -8.01
CA GLU A 27 -8.18 -8.26 -6.97
C GLU A 27 -7.42 -8.06 -5.66
N ALA A 28 -8.16 -8.10 -4.54
CA ALA A 28 -7.59 -8.07 -3.20
C ALA A 28 -6.92 -9.40 -2.86
N VAL A 29 -5.71 -9.33 -2.31
CA VAL A 29 -4.94 -10.48 -1.87
C VAL A 29 -4.67 -10.34 -0.37
N SER A 30 -4.71 -11.45 0.37
CA SER A 30 -4.36 -11.45 1.78
C SER A 30 -2.86 -11.14 1.97
N VAL A 31 -2.52 -10.47 3.08
CA VAL A 31 -1.10 -10.18 3.38
C VAL A 31 -0.31 -11.47 3.61
N ALA A 32 -0.91 -12.49 4.23
CA ALA A 32 -0.30 -13.81 4.43
C ALA A 32 0.04 -14.52 3.10
N ASP A 33 -0.87 -14.50 2.11
CA ASP A 33 -0.59 -15.05 0.78
C ASP A 33 0.52 -14.25 0.09
N LEU A 34 0.47 -12.91 0.18
CA LEU A 34 1.51 -12.06 -0.37
C LEU A 34 2.88 -12.33 0.27
N ALA A 35 2.94 -12.53 1.59
CA ALA A 35 4.15 -12.86 2.32
C ALA A 35 4.74 -14.20 1.83
N SER A 36 3.89 -15.21 1.66
CA SER A 36 4.28 -16.52 1.12
C SER A 36 4.90 -16.40 -0.28
N GLN A 37 4.33 -15.56 -1.13
CA GLN A 37 4.84 -15.31 -2.48
C GLN A 37 6.20 -14.58 -2.46
N VAL A 38 6.37 -13.61 -1.55
CA VAL A 38 7.66 -12.93 -1.34
C VAL A 38 8.72 -13.91 -0.88
N VAL A 39 8.43 -14.77 0.10
CA VAL A 39 9.35 -15.83 0.57
C VAL A 39 9.76 -16.74 -0.58
N ALA A 40 8.78 -17.26 -1.34
CA ALA A 40 9.05 -18.12 -2.49
C ALA A 40 9.95 -17.43 -3.51
N ARG A 41 9.74 -16.13 -3.77
CA ARG A 41 10.57 -15.35 -4.67
C ARG A 41 12.01 -15.19 -4.15
N GLU A 42 12.19 -14.93 -2.87
CA GLU A 42 13.51 -14.76 -2.24
C GLU A 42 14.32 -16.05 -2.22
N LEU A 43 13.67 -17.18 -1.94
CA LEU A 43 14.31 -18.51 -1.99
C LEU A 43 14.84 -18.84 -3.40
N VAL A 44 14.16 -18.38 -4.46
CA VAL A 44 14.64 -18.51 -5.85
C VAL A 44 15.86 -17.61 -6.13
N MET A 45 15.98 -16.46 -5.44
CA MET A 45 17.11 -15.55 -5.60
C MET A 45 18.34 -15.97 -4.78
N GLY A 46 18.15 -16.77 -3.72
CA GLY A 46 19.23 -17.40 -2.98
C GLY A 46 18.72 -18.26 -1.81
N PRO A 47 19.50 -19.26 -1.36
CA PRO A 47 19.06 -20.24 -0.37
C PRO A 47 19.08 -19.72 1.08
N THR A 48 19.04 -18.39 1.28
CA THR A 48 19.04 -17.83 2.63
C THR A 48 17.70 -18.18 3.27
N PRO A 49 17.67 -18.76 4.48
CA PRO A 49 16.41 -19.03 5.16
C PRO A 49 15.65 -17.72 5.37
N VAL A 50 14.46 -17.65 4.80
CA VAL A 50 13.53 -16.52 4.96
C VAL A 50 12.34 -17.03 5.76
N ASP A 51 12.09 -16.39 6.90
CA ASP A 51 10.98 -16.71 7.77
C ASP A 51 9.68 -16.01 7.28
N PRO A 52 8.59 -16.74 6.99
CA PRO A 52 7.35 -16.16 6.49
C PRO A 52 6.72 -15.16 7.45
N GLU A 53 6.72 -15.45 8.76
CA GLU A 53 6.15 -14.56 9.78
C GLU A 53 6.90 -13.22 9.81
N SER A 54 8.24 -13.27 9.77
CA SER A 54 9.07 -12.06 9.69
C SER A 54 8.80 -11.25 8.41
N VAL A 55 8.56 -11.91 7.27
CA VAL A 55 8.19 -11.23 6.03
C VAL A 55 6.84 -10.55 6.15
N GLU A 56 5.84 -11.25 6.68
CA GLU A 56 4.48 -10.73 6.90
C GLU A 56 4.51 -9.48 7.80
N VAL A 57 5.16 -9.58 8.97
CA VAL A 57 5.38 -8.46 9.90
C VAL A 57 6.05 -7.28 9.20
N THR A 58 7.07 -7.54 8.38
CA THR A 58 7.76 -6.47 7.64
C THR A 58 6.87 -5.85 6.56
N LEU A 59 6.04 -6.64 5.87
CA LEU A 59 5.08 -6.14 4.90
C LEU A 59 4.07 -5.21 5.59
N THR A 60 3.41 -5.70 6.64
CA THR A 60 2.38 -5.00 7.40
C THR A 60 2.87 -3.69 8.02
N HIS A 61 4.06 -3.68 8.63
CA HIS A 61 4.52 -2.50 9.38
C HIS A 61 5.41 -1.55 8.59
N VAL A 62 6.04 -1.99 7.50
CA VAL A 62 7.05 -1.17 6.80
C VAL A 62 6.71 -0.95 5.34
N HIS A 63 6.36 -2.02 4.62
CA HIS A 63 6.26 -1.92 3.16
C HIS A 63 4.88 -1.49 2.69
N LEU A 64 3.81 -2.14 3.16
CA LEU A 64 2.45 -1.86 2.72
C LEU A 64 2.01 -0.42 3.10
N PRO A 65 2.21 0.07 4.34
CA PRO A 65 1.86 1.46 4.66
C PRO A 65 2.56 2.48 3.76
N ARG A 66 3.83 2.28 3.44
CA ARG A 66 4.59 3.20 2.57
C ARG A 66 4.16 3.14 1.10
N LEU A 67 3.65 2.01 0.64
CA LEU A 67 3.13 1.85 -0.71
C LEU A 67 1.71 2.46 -0.81
N ASP A 68 0.92 2.31 0.24
CA ASP A 68 -0.41 2.91 0.39
C ASP A 68 -0.31 4.44 0.47
N ASP A 69 0.58 4.97 1.31
CA ASP A 69 0.89 6.41 1.39
C ASP A 69 1.33 7.01 0.03
N ALA A 70 1.94 6.18 -0.83
CA ALA A 70 2.39 6.58 -2.16
C ALA A 70 1.29 6.48 -3.23
N GLY A 71 0.09 6.02 -2.87
CA GLY A 71 -1.05 5.88 -3.77
C GLY A 71 -0.84 4.84 -4.88
N VAL A 72 -0.04 3.80 -4.60
CA VAL A 72 0.20 2.71 -5.57
C VAL A 72 -0.49 1.41 -5.16
N ILE A 73 -0.92 1.27 -3.92
CA ILE A 73 -1.78 0.17 -3.49
C ILE A 73 -2.87 0.74 -2.62
N GLU A 74 -3.90 -0.06 -2.37
CA GLU A 74 -4.81 0.14 -1.26
C GLU A 74 -4.55 -0.98 -0.26
N TYR A 75 -4.20 -0.60 0.98
CA TYR A 75 -3.97 -1.54 2.07
C TYR A 75 -5.03 -1.41 3.17
N ASP A 76 -5.91 -2.41 3.26
CA ASP A 76 -6.87 -2.53 4.35
C ASP A 76 -6.25 -3.32 5.51
N ARG A 77 -5.92 -2.61 6.60
CA ARG A 77 -5.33 -3.19 7.82
C ARG A 77 -6.33 -3.99 8.65
N ASP A 78 -7.61 -3.65 8.58
CA ASP A 78 -8.64 -4.32 9.37
C ASP A 78 -9.02 -5.65 8.73
N ALA A 79 -9.08 -5.69 7.40
CA ALA A 79 -9.30 -6.92 6.62
C ALA A 79 -8.00 -7.70 6.35
N ASP A 80 -6.84 -7.09 6.59
CA ASP A 80 -5.51 -7.60 6.24
C ASP A 80 -5.38 -8.02 4.77
N THR A 81 -5.84 -7.13 3.89
CA THR A 81 -5.81 -7.33 2.44
C THR A 81 -5.19 -6.15 1.71
N VAL A 82 -4.59 -6.45 0.57
CA VAL A 82 -3.96 -5.46 -0.29
C VAL A 82 -4.37 -5.68 -1.74
N ARG A 83 -4.62 -4.58 -2.45
CA ARG A 83 -4.87 -4.60 -3.90
C ARG A 83 -4.09 -3.52 -4.62
N ARG A 84 -3.89 -3.71 -5.93
CA ARG A 84 -3.26 -2.68 -6.76
C ARG A 84 -4.21 -1.50 -6.94
N GLN A 85 -3.74 -0.29 -6.65
CA GLN A 85 -4.49 0.91 -6.94
C GLN A 85 -4.30 1.28 -8.41
N ARG A 86 -5.40 1.39 -9.16
CA ARG A 86 -5.37 1.88 -10.55
C ARG A 86 -5.65 3.38 -10.57
N PRO A 87 -5.14 4.12 -11.55
CA PRO A 87 -5.43 5.54 -11.69
C PRO A 87 -6.93 5.84 -11.83
N GLU A 88 -7.73 4.91 -12.38
CA GLU A 88 -9.19 5.03 -12.40
C GLU A 88 -9.89 4.81 -11.03
N ASP A 89 -9.22 4.17 -10.07
CA ASP A 89 -9.77 3.90 -8.73
C ASP A 89 -9.48 5.06 -7.74
N GLN A 90 -8.76 6.11 -8.16
CA GLN A 90 -8.55 7.32 -7.34
C GLN A 90 -9.81 8.18 -7.38
N GLU A 91 -10.75 7.91 -6.47
CA GLU A 91 -11.82 8.86 -6.16
C GLU A 91 -11.17 10.14 -5.60
N VAL A 92 -11.27 11.23 -6.36
CA VAL A 92 -10.70 12.52 -5.97
C VAL A 92 -11.49 13.03 -4.77
N VAL A 93 -10.96 12.83 -3.56
CA VAL A 93 -11.53 13.41 -2.35
C VAL A 93 -11.22 14.89 -2.38
N LEU A 94 -12.11 15.65 -3.03
CA LEU A 94 -12.17 17.09 -2.93
C LEU A 94 -12.62 17.40 -1.51
N GLU A 95 -11.68 17.55 -0.58
CA GLU A 95 -11.98 18.11 0.74
C GLU A 95 -12.37 19.58 0.55
N ASP A 96 -13.68 19.79 0.39
CA ASP A 96 -14.35 21.06 0.51
C ASP A 96 -14.10 21.60 1.93
N SER A 97 -13.09 22.45 2.04
CA SER A 97 -12.84 23.26 3.22
C SER A 97 -13.96 24.29 3.35
N THR A 98 -15.13 23.89 3.86
CA THR A 98 -16.15 24.82 4.35
C THR A 98 -16.51 24.56 5.80
N VAL A 99 -15.69 25.10 6.70
CA VAL A 99 -16.04 25.42 8.10
C VAL A 99 -15.42 26.79 8.37
N ARG A 100 -16.07 27.85 8.84
CA ARG A 100 -17.45 28.24 9.17
C ARG A 100 -17.39 29.76 9.33
N VAL A 101 -18.40 30.52 8.90
CA VAL A 101 -18.85 31.74 9.61
C VAL A 101 -20.33 31.97 9.33
N PRO A 102 -21.18 31.83 10.36
CA PRO A 102 -22.24 32.79 10.55
C PRO A 102 -22.02 33.50 11.88
N GLN A 103 -21.98 34.83 11.80
CA GLN A 103 -21.89 35.73 12.93
C GLN A 103 -23.20 35.64 13.74
N GLU A 104 -23.12 35.18 14.98
CA GLU A 104 -24.19 35.39 15.95
C GLU A 104 -24.06 36.78 16.57
N GLY A 105 -25.19 37.50 16.59
CA GLY A 105 -25.38 38.71 17.37
C GLY A 105 -26.15 39.76 16.56
N SER A 106 -27.23 40.34 17.02
CA SER A 106 -28.07 40.14 18.19
C SER A 106 -29.31 40.98 17.93
N SER A 107 -30.46 40.50 18.37
CA SER A 107 -31.75 41.18 18.27
C SER A 107 -31.78 42.46 19.12
N ALA A 108 -32.26 43.57 18.57
CA ALA A 108 -33.20 44.53 19.18
C ALA A 108 -33.43 45.73 18.25
#